data_AF-A0A965FZ97-F1
#
_entry.id   AF-A0A965FZ97-F1
#
_cell.length_a   1.000
_cell.length_b   1.000
_cell.length_c   1.000
_cell.angle_alpha   90.00
_cell.angle_beta   90.00
_cell.angle_gamma   90.00
#
_symmetry.space_group_name_H-M   'P 1'
#
loop_
_entity.id
_entity.type
_entity.pdbx_description
1 polymer ?
#
loop_
_entity_poly.entity_id
_entity_poly.type
_entity_poly.pdbx_seq_one_letter_code
_entity_poly.pdbx_strand_id
1 'polypeptide(L)'
;MFTSSKKAPPLQWVNCLNGNIGQANDLPLLLPQGSSSPSLSVTRAEKGVFLEPIGNSTIIVNGSPSRQRINIQDTTTVQFSDSLLVLSPDQVEPFNSVNTRTWVLFDAQSGDQLGEFSSDKLLDVAAQLGRAPDTLACTPQGLEIGFTLSQIAPLLSTRSADETHAKITAKPTLTEEQNRGAHICPVCWTRFDSGDALSIAVHENLRGDPILGSDARLRFQPTRFNDQSLALDPMGLACTDIACPHCRRQLPPGYLDMPHRIISLIGAPSAGKSYYLAALTRVLQDRLPNDFRLAFKDGDPSGNMLLNQMRNTLFSAATPEEALIGKTALEGATYEKLPRLGRMVSLPRPFIYSISRPGQQRQEMSMILYDNAGEHFEPGIDIHESPGAMHVANSAGLIFLFDPTANARFKAKLIGAEDPQFTLKGRVDQQDSILAEMETRIKRVLGLSQNQRIAAPLAFVVGKSDTWEKLLSSPLEPVIKDFALDLNATQRNSDRVREVLVALCPGLVASAESLCSQICYFAASSFGHMPVVIQTGPNKGRIAPDPQRLVPAHVEEPVYWLLHLSAPEMIPAARTVAGSVLQS
;
A
#
# COMPACT_ATOMS: atom_id res chain seq x y z
N MET A 1 72.49 30.76 3.33
CA MET A 1 71.73 29.53 3.59
C MET A 1 70.41 29.64 2.85
N PHE A 2 70.29 28.97 1.69
CA PHE A 2 69.03 28.89 0.97
C PHE A 2 68.11 27.93 1.75
N THR A 3 67.19 28.49 2.53
CA THR A 3 66.09 27.73 3.14
C THR A 3 65.12 27.35 2.03
N SER A 4 65.21 26.10 1.58
CA SER A 4 64.19 25.46 0.76
C SER A 4 62.84 25.55 1.49
N SER A 5 62.00 26.51 1.10
CA SER A 5 60.58 26.52 1.43
C SER A 5 59.95 25.27 0.83
N LYS A 6 59.80 24.20 1.63
CA LYS A 6 58.97 23.05 1.24
C LYS A 6 57.54 23.57 1.12
N LYS A 7 57.03 23.71 -0.10
CA LYS A 7 55.60 23.97 -0.34
C LYS A 7 54.80 22.89 0.38
N ALA A 8 53.84 23.29 1.20
CA ALA A 8 52.96 22.35 1.87
C ALA A 8 52.18 21.55 0.80
N PRO A 9 52.13 20.21 0.91
CA PRO A 9 51.43 19.38 -0.06
C PRO A 9 49.94 19.77 -0.17
N PRO A 10 49.33 19.56 -1.33
CA PRO A 10 47.96 19.98 -1.58
C PRO A 10 46.94 19.15 -0.80
N LEU A 11 45.77 19.72 -0.52
CA LEU A 11 44.63 18.93 -0.08
C LEU A 11 44.05 18.21 -1.29
N GLN A 12 43.90 16.89 -1.23
CA GLN A 12 43.21 16.12 -2.24
C GLN A 12 41.88 15.59 -1.70
N TRP A 13 40.91 15.42 -2.59
CA TRP A 13 39.66 14.75 -2.26
C TRP A 13 39.13 13.93 -3.43
N VAL A 14 38.38 12.89 -3.13
CA VAL A 14 37.62 12.09 -4.10
C VAL A 14 36.16 12.05 -3.69
N ASN A 15 35.27 12.23 -4.66
CA ASN A 15 33.85 11.96 -4.47
C ASN A 15 33.60 10.48 -4.79
N CYS A 16 33.29 9.71 -3.75
CA CYS A 16 33.12 8.26 -3.84
C CYS A 16 31.88 7.85 -4.65
N LEU A 17 30.91 8.74 -4.84
CA LEU A 17 29.80 8.48 -5.74
C LEU A 17 30.29 8.64 -7.18
N ASN A 18 30.61 9.85 -7.64
CA ASN A 18 30.86 10.08 -9.07
C ASN A 18 32.31 9.88 -9.55
N GLY A 19 33.26 9.59 -8.64
CA GLY A 19 34.67 9.39 -8.98
C GLY A 19 35.46 10.67 -9.27
N ASN A 20 34.85 11.85 -9.09
CA ASN A 20 35.56 13.11 -9.31
C ASN A 20 36.65 13.29 -8.25
N ILE A 21 37.90 13.45 -8.71
CA ILE A 21 39.05 13.75 -7.87
C ILE A 21 39.38 15.23 -8.03
N GLY A 22 39.57 15.93 -6.91
CA GLY A 22 39.97 17.33 -6.88
C GLY A 22 41.22 17.55 -6.04
N GLN A 23 41.95 18.61 -6.37
CA GLN A 23 43.14 19.05 -5.65
C GLN A 23 43.04 20.55 -5.39
N ALA A 24 43.31 20.98 -4.16
CA ALA A 24 43.38 22.38 -3.77
C ALA A 24 44.77 22.71 -3.23
N ASN A 25 45.47 23.61 -3.94
CA ASN A 25 46.75 24.17 -3.50
C ASN A 25 46.54 25.42 -2.61
N ASP A 26 45.46 26.16 -2.86
CA ASP A 26 45.09 27.38 -2.14
C ASP A 26 43.80 27.14 -1.34
N LEU A 27 43.82 27.49 -0.04
CA LEU A 27 42.69 27.38 0.90
C LEU A 27 42.36 28.78 1.43
N PRO A 28 41.07 29.15 1.61
CA PRO A 28 39.93 28.27 1.89
C PRO A 28 39.29 27.61 0.67
N LEU A 29 38.89 26.35 0.81
CA LEU A 29 38.12 25.57 -0.17
C LEU A 29 36.69 25.36 0.33
N LEU A 30 35.70 25.66 -0.50
CA LEU A 30 34.28 25.41 -0.20
C LEU A 30 33.84 24.08 -0.82
N LEU A 31 33.16 23.24 -0.05
CA LEU A 31 32.68 21.91 -0.44
C LEU A 31 31.17 21.73 -0.15
N PRO A 32 30.45 20.95 -0.99
CA PRO A 32 30.90 20.33 -2.23
C PRO A 32 31.21 21.37 -3.33
N GLN A 33 32.27 21.16 -4.13
CA GLN A 33 32.64 22.09 -5.20
C GLN A 33 31.54 22.15 -6.28
N GLY A 34 31.19 23.37 -6.71
CA GLY A 34 30.15 23.60 -7.73
C GLY A 34 28.72 23.68 -7.19
N SER A 35 28.51 23.51 -5.88
CA SER A 35 27.21 23.72 -5.23
C SER A 35 26.86 25.21 -5.10
N SER A 36 25.59 25.57 -5.33
CA SER A 36 25.07 26.92 -5.09
C SER A 36 24.94 27.27 -3.60
N SER A 37 25.07 26.27 -2.71
CA SER A 37 25.03 26.41 -1.26
C SER A 37 26.05 25.46 -0.60
N PRO A 38 27.36 25.80 -0.56
CA PRO A 38 28.37 24.98 0.08
C PRO A 38 28.14 24.92 1.59
N SER A 39 28.35 23.74 2.17
CA SER A 39 28.07 23.43 3.58
C SER A 39 29.32 23.21 4.42
N LEU A 40 30.50 23.23 3.79
CA LEU A 40 31.78 23.04 4.46
C LEU A 40 32.86 23.97 3.89
N SER A 41 33.57 24.65 4.79
CA SER A 41 34.78 25.42 4.48
C SER A 41 35.99 24.64 4.99
N VAL A 42 36.99 24.44 4.12
CA VAL A 42 38.24 23.79 4.47
C VAL A 42 39.35 24.83 4.50
N THR A 43 40.00 24.99 5.65
CA THR A 43 41.04 26.00 5.89
C THR A 43 42.35 25.34 6.32
N ARG A 44 43.48 26.01 6.10
CA ARG A 44 44.79 25.54 6.57
C ARG A 44 45.35 26.52 7.59
N ALA A 45 45.81 26.00 8.72
CA ALA A 45 46.50 26.76 9.76
C ALA A 45 47.75 26.01 10.22
N GLU A 46 48.56 26.60 11.11
CA GLU A 46 49.85 26.04 11.56
C GLU A 46 49.77 24.61 12.14
N LYS A 47 48.57 24.17 12.56
CA LYS A 47 48.32 22.86 13.19
C LYS A 47 47.63 21.81 12.30
N GLY A 48 47.48 22.07 11.00
CA GLY A 48 46.87 21.13 10.04
C GLY A 48 45.75 21.73 9.18
N VAL A 49 44.95 20.86 8.59
CA VAL A 49 43.78 21.22 7.78
C VAL A 49 42.53 21.15 8.64
N PHE A 50 41.68 22.17 8.58
CA PHE A 50 40.49 22.30 9.40
C PHE A 50 39.23 22.28 8.54
N LEU A 51 38.25 21.49 8.97
CA LEU A 51 36.90 21.44 8.41
C LEU A 51 35.97 22.29 9.29
N GLU A 52 35.37 23.33 8.71
CA GLU A 52 34.43 24.23 9.37
C GLU A 52 33.06 24.17 8.68
N PRO A 53 32.03 23.59 9.32
CA PRO A 53 30.66 23.58 8.78
C PRO A 53 30.12 25.00 8.57
N ILE A 54 29.42 25.25 7.46
CA ILE A 54 28.90 26.57 7.09
C ILE A 54 27.40 26.64 7.40
N GLY A 55 26.99 27.60 8.23
CA GLY A 55 25.58 27.78 8.60
C GLY A 55 25.04 26.65 9.49
N ASN A 56 23.77 26.30 9.35
CA ASN A 56 23.10 25.27 10.16
C ASN A 56 23.21 23.85 9.56
N SER A 57 24.02 23.64 8.53
CA SER A 57 24.17 22.32 7.90
C SER A 57 24.87 21.36 8.85
N THR A 58 24.28 20.18 9.05
CA THR A 58 24.93 19.08 9.79
C THR A 58 25.65 18.20 8.78
N ILE A 59 26.98 18.15 8.85
CA ILE A 59 27.81 17.23 8.06
C ILE A 59 28.20 16.04 8.93
N ILE A 60 28.44 14.89 8.31
CA ILE A 60 28.94 13.70 9.01
C ILE A 60 30.41 13.54 8.67
N VAL A 61 31.28 13.49 9.67
CA VAL A 61 32.73 13.32 9.50
C VAL A 61 33.13 12.04 10.23
N ASN A 62 33.78 11.10 9.52
CA ASN A 62 34.13 9.77 10.05
C ASN A 62 32.94 9.07 10.75
N GLY A 63 31.76 9.13 10.14
CA GLY A 63 30.53 8.52 10.66
C GLY A 63 29.84 9.25 11.82
N SER A 64 30.39 10.38 12.28
CA SER A 64 29.83 11.18 13.39
C SER A 64 29.31 12.55 12.93
N PRO A 65 28.07 12.95 13.28
CA PRO A 65 27.57 14.29 13.00
C PRO A 65 28.43 15.36 13.69
N SER A 66 28.86 16.38 12.94
CA SER A 66 29.62 17.50 13.49
C SER A 66 29.05 18.85 13.09
N ARG A 67 29.05 19.77 14.07
CA ARG A 67 28.69 21.19 13.92
C ARG A 67 29.83 22.11 14.37
N GLN A 68 30.97 21.55 14.73
CA GLN A 68 32.12 22.28 15.26
C GLN A 68 33.30 22.15 14.28
N ARG A 69 34.27 23.06 14.42
CA ARG A 69 35.51 23.03 13.66
C ARG A 69 36.33 21.79 14.02
N ILE A 70 36.67 20.97 13.03
CA ILE A 70 37.44 19.72 13.19
C ILE A 70 38.83 19.89 12.57
N ASN A 71 39.89 19.45 13.26
CA ASN A 71 41.23 19.32 12.68
C ASN A 71 41.38 17.92 12.07
N ILE A 72 41.79 17.82 10.81
CA ILE A 72 42.08 16.55 10.13
C ILE A 72 43.59 16.44 9.87
N GLN A 73 44.17 15.31 10.28
CA GLN A 73 45.59 14.99 10.08
C GLN A 73 45.78 13.78 9.14
N ASP A 74 44.74 12.94 9.02
CA ASP A 74 44.72 11.75 8.21
C ASP A 74 43.57 11.79 7.20
N THR A 75 43.56 10.81 6.29
CA THR A 75 42.46 10.60 5.35
C THR A 75 41.14 10.47 6.13
N THR A 76 40.14 11.24 5.73
CA THR A 76 38.90 11.47 6.49
C THR A 76 37.69 11.37 5.58
N THR A 77 36.64 10.64 6.01
CA THR A 77 35.36 10.60 5.29
C THR A 77 34.49 11.78 5.68
N VAL A 78 33.84 12.39 4.69
CA VAL A 78 32.89 13.48 4.87
C VAL A 78 31.65 13.19 4.04
N GLN A 79 30.50 13.11 4.71
CA GLN A 79 29.21 12.83 4.09
C GLN A 79 28.30 14.06 4.15
N PHE A 80 27.71 14.35 3.00
CA PHE A 80 26.70 15.36 2.76
C PHE A 80 25.35 14.70 2.40
N SER A 81 24.31 15.51 2.18
CA SER A 81 22.98 15.03 1.78
C SER A 81 22.93 14.42 0.38
N ASP A 82 23.92 14.69 -0.48
CA ASP A 82 23.95 14.29 -1.89
C ASP A 82 25.31 13.76 -2.36
N SER A 83 26.32 13.75 -1.48
CA SER A 83 27.70 13.44 -1.85
C SER A 83 28.48 12.78 -0.72
N LEU A 84 29.39 11.88 -1.11
CA LEU A 84 30.32 11.19 -0.23
C LEU A 84 31.73 11.56 -0.63
N LEU A 85 32.44 12.30 0.23
CA LEU A 85 33.82 12.69 -0.02
C LEU A 85 34.78 11.94 0.90
N VAL A 86 35.97 11.66 0.39
CA VAL A 86 37.13 11.31 1.17
C VAL A 86 38.19 12.37 0.93
N LEU A 87 38.66 13.01 2.01
CA LEU A 87 39.69 14.05 1.97
C LEU A 87 40.98 13.48 2.53
N SER A 88 42.10 13.76 1.89
CA SER A 88 43.42 13.38 2.40
C SER A 88 44.31 14.62 2.48
N PRO A 89 44.67 15.07 3.69
CA PRO A 89 45.65 16.14 3.85
C PRO A 89 47.05 15.57 3.59
N ASP A 90 47.84 16.31 2.83
CA ASP A 90 49.30 16.18 2.80
C ASP A 90 49.88 14.86 2.24
N GLN A 91 49.08 14.05 1.53
CA GLN A 91 49.53 12.87 0.79
C GLN A 91 49.74 13.14 -0.72
N VAL A 92 50.72 12.48 -1.33
CA VAL A 92 51.00 12.55 -2.77
C VAL A 92 50.17 11.49 -3.49
N GLU A 93 49.19 11.93 -4.27
CA GLU A 93 48.32 11.10 -5.11
C GLU A 93 47.60 9.92 -4.38
N PRO A 94 46.99 10.13 -3.20
CA PRO A 94 46.29 9.10 -2.42
C PRO A 94 45.16 8.36 -3.15
N PHE A 95 44.66 8.88 -4.26
CA PHE A 95 43.45 8.35 -4.93
C PHE A 95 43.71 7.73 -6.31
N ASN A 96 44.97 7.58 -6.74
CA ASN A 96 45.29 7.04 -8.08
C ASN A 96 44.82 5.61 -8.32
N SER A 97 44.73 4.80 -7.27
CA SER A 97 44.29 3.40 -7.33
C SER A 97 42.82 3.20 -6.97
N VAL A 98 42.07 4.28 -6.74
CA VAL A 98 40.68 4.20 -6.27
C VAL A 98 39.74 3.92 -7.43
N ASN A 99 38.97 2.85 -7.31
CA ASN A 99 37.90 2.49 -8.24
C ASN A 99 36.54 2.71 -7.55
N THR A 100 35.84 3.79 -7.92
CA THR A 100 34.52 4.13 -7.34
C THR A 100 33.35 3.33 -7.92
N ARG A 101 33.58 2.51 -8.96
CA ARG A 101 32.56 1.62 -9.54
C ARG A 101 32.44 0.30 -8.79
N THR A 102 33.52 -0.12 -8.14
CA THR A 102 33.57 -1.35 -7.34
C THR A 102 33.76 -1.00 -5.88
N TRP A 103 32.90 -1.50 -5.02
CA TRP A 103 32.90 -1.26 -3.59
C TRP A 103 33.13 -2.57 -2.86
N VAL A 104 34.02 -2.52 -1.88
CA VAL A 104 34.31 -3.64 -0.99
C VAL A 104 33.38 -3.53 0.22
N LEU A 105 32.67 -4.61 0.53
CA LEU A 105 31.75 -4.73 1.66
C LEU A 105 32.42 -5.52 2.79
N PHE A 106 32.29 -5.04 4.02
CA PHE A 106 32.91 -5.62 5.21
C PHE A 106 31.89 -5.81 6.32
N ASP A 107 32.11 -6.82 7.15
CA ASP A 107 31.50 -6.90 8.47
C ASP A 107 32.16 -5.86 9.39
N ALA A 108 31.37 -4.93 9.93
CA ALA A 108 31.90 -3.80 10.69
C ALA A 108 32.44 -4.23 12.08
N GLN A 109 32.09 -5.43 12.55
CA GLN A 109 32.52 -5.94 13.85
C GLN A 109 33.76 -6.85 13.73
N SER A 110 33.79 -7.75 12.75
CA SER A 110 34.93 -8.67 12.56
C SER A 110 36.01 -8.11 11.64
N GLY A 111 35.68 -7.15 10.77
CA GLY A 111 36.57 -6.64 9.72
C GLY A 111 36.69 -7.57 8.51
N ASP A 112 35.92 -8.66 8.47
CA ASP A 112 35.97 -9.62 7.37
C ASP A 112 35.41 -9.01 6.08
N GLN A 113 36.15 -9.16 4.99
CA GLN A 113 35.69 -8.78 3.66
C GLN A 113 34.62 -9.78 3.19
N LEU A 114 33.40 -9.28 2.96
CA LEU A 114 32.25 -10.06 2.51
C LEU A 114 32.17 -10.16 0.98
N GLY A 115 32.80 -9.23 0.27
CA GLY A 115 32.96 -9.30 -1.19
C GLY A 115 33.11 -7.93 -1.85
N GLU A 116 33.19 -7.93 -3.17
CA GLU A 116 33.27 -6.73 -4.01
C GLU A 116 32.05 -6.64 -4.92
N PHE A 117 31.36 -5.50 -4.88
CA PHE A 117 30.08 -5.29 -5.55
C PHE A 117 30.00 -3.88 -6.14
N SER A 118 29.10 -3.66 -7.09
CA SER A 118 28.79 -2.30 -7.51
C SER A 118 28.01 -1.57 -6.41
N SER A 119 28.14 -0.25 -6.35
CA SER A 119 27.59 0.57 -5.26
C SER A 119 26.07 0.42 -5.09
N ASP A 120 25.35 0.15 -6.18
CA ASP A 120 23.90 -0.08 -6.23
C ASP A 120 23.48 -1.44 -5.66
N LYS A 121 24.39 -2.43 -5.59
CA LYS A 121 24.10 -3.78 -5.12
C LYS A 121 24.40 -4.02 -3.64
N LEU A 122 25.07 -3.08 -2.97
CA LEU A 122 25.55 -3.27 -1.59
C LEU A 122 24.40 -3.56 -0.61
N LEU A 123 23.26 -2.88 -0.76
CA LEU A 123 22.09 -3.08 0.09
C LEU A 123 21.39 -4.43 -0.18
N ASP A 124 21.34 -4.85 -1.44
CA ASP A 124 20.77 -6.15 -1.83
C ASP A 124 21.62 -7.30 -1.30
N VAL A 125 22.94 -7.17 -1.38
CA VAL A 125 23.89 -8.16 -0.85
C VAL A 125 23.78 -8.26 0.67
N ALA A 126 23.69 -7.13 1.38
CA ALA A 126 23.46 -7.14 2.83
C ALA A 126 22.20 -7.92 3.21
N ALA A 127 21.10 -7.69 2.47
CA ALA A 127 19.84 -8.40 2.67
C ALA A 127 19.96 -9.90 2.36
N GLN A 128 20.66 -10.29 1.28
CA GLN A 128 20.91 -11.69 0.94
C GLN A 128 21.74 -12.42 1.99
N LEU A 129 22.71 -11.74 2.61
CA LEU A 129 23.53 -12.27 3.69
C LEU A 129 22.80 -12.30 5.04
N GLY A 130 21.57 -11.78 5.13
CA GLY A 130 20.82 -11.68 6.38
C GLY A 130 21.48 -10.77 7.42
N ARG A 131 22.30 -9.81 6.96
CA ARG A 131 23.04 -8.86 7.80
C ARG A 131 22.34 -7.52 7.81
N ALA A 132 22.20 -6.92 8.99
CA ALA A 132 21.61 -5.59 9.08
C ALA A 132 22.59 -4.53 8.53
N PRO A 133 22.15 -3.52 7.75
CA PRO A 133 23.06 -2.56 7.13
C PRO A 133 23.91 -1.73 8.12
N ASP A 134 23.51 -1.62 9.38
CA ASP A 134 24.25 -0.96 10.46
C ASP A 134 25.40 -1.82 11.02
N THR A 135 25.38 -3.14 10.78
CA THR A 135 26.49 -4.04 11.11
C THR A 135 27.52 -4.14 9.99
N LEU A 136 27.37 -3.38 8.91
CA LEU A 136 28.20 -3.46 7.71
C LEU A 136 28.87 -2.13 7.37
N ALA A 137 30.10 -2.20 6.89
CA ALA A 137 30.85 -1.08 6.36
C ALA A 137 31.20 -1.33 4.89
N CYS A 138 31.35 -0.26 4.11
CA CYS A 138 31.73 -0.38 2.70
C CYS A 138 32.64 0.77 2.28
N THR A 139 33.53 0.49 1.33
CA THR A 139 34.40 1.51 0.75
C THR A 139 34.67 1.23 -0.73
N PRO A 140 34.83 2.25 -1.58
CA PRO A 140 35.40 2.06 -2.91
C PRO A 140 36.69 1.23 -2.86
N GLN A 141 36.86 0.36 -3.84
CA GLN A 141 38.06 -0.45 -3.95
C GLN A 141 39.30 0.45 -4.08
N GLY A 142 40.31 0.20 -3.24
CA GLY A 142 41.54 1.00 -3.20
C GLY A 142 41.54 2.15 -2.18
N LEU A 143 40.46 2.36 -1.42
CA LEU A 143 40.43 3.25 -0.26
C LEU A 143 40.58 2.44 1.05
N GLU A 144 41.36 2.96 1.99
CA GLU A 144 41.60 2.33 3.30
C GLU A 144 40.52 2.65 4.33
N ILE A 145 39.71 3.69 4.08
CA ILE A 145 38.62 4.12 4.96
C ILE A 145 37.30 4.08 4.21
N GLY A 146 36.20 3.88 4.94
CA GLY A 146 34.88 3.65 4.37
C GLY A 146 33.75 4.28 5.15
N PHE A 147 32.54 3.89 4.77
CA PHE A 147 31.29 4.39 5.31
C PHE A 147 30.48 3.25 5.89
N THR A 148 29.70 3.52 6.94
CA THR A 148 28.68 2.59 7.42
C THR A 148 27.58 2.47 6.36
N LEU A 149 27.20 1.24 6.00
CA LEU A 149 26.28 1.01 4.89
C LEU A 149 24.89 1.61 5.17
N SER A 150 24.39 1.51 6.41
CA SER A 150 23.11 2.15 6.81
C SER A 150 23.12 3.68 6.66
N GLN A 151 24.26 4.33 6.91
CA GLN A 151 24.37 5.80 6.85
C GLN A 151 24.36 6.31 5.41
N ILE A 152 24.88 5.54 4.46
CA ILE A 152 24.98 5.95 3.06
C ILE A 152 23.93 5.31 2.15
N ALA A 153 23.10 4.39 2.67
CA ALA A 153 22.03 3.73 1.95
C ALA A 153 21.16 4.69 1.09
N PRO A 154 20.74 5.88 1.59
CA PRO A 154 19.93 6.80 0.79
C PRO A 154 20.64 7.35 -0.46
N LEU A 155 21.97 7.48 -0.41
CA LEU A 155 22.80 8.02 -1.49
C LEU A 155 23.15 6.97 -2.55
N LEU A 156 23.10 5.69 -2.19
CA LEU A 156 23.32 4.58 -3.11
C LEU A 156 22.08 4.28 -3.95
N SER A 157 20.88 4.52 -3.39
CA SER A 157 19.60 4.31 -4.07
C SER A 157 19.26 5.34 -5.15
N THR A 158 19.90 6.53 -5.14
CA THR A 158 19.66 7.60 -6.13
C THR A 158 20.45 7.41 -7.43
N ARG A 159 21.53 6.63 -7.41
CA ARG A 159 22.47 6.49 -8.54
C ARG A 159 22.07 5.48 -9.60
N SER A 160 21.14 4.58 -9.29
CA SER A 160 20.56 3.62 -10.25
C SER A 160 19.69 4.30 -11.32
N ALA A 161 19.44 5.61 -11.23
CA ALA A 161 18.68 6.39 -12.20
C ALA A 161 19.53 7.14 -13.26
N ASP A 162 20.81 7.42 -13.02
CA ASP A 162 21.56 8.43 -13.82
C ASP A 162 22.62 7.88 -14.80
N GLU A 163 23.05 6.61 -14.72
CA GLU A 163 24.14 6.09 -15.59
C GLU A 163 23.69 5.38 -16.90
N THR A 164 22.43 5.53 -17.34
CA THR A 164 21.93 4.89 -18.58
C THR A 164 21.60 5.86 -19.72
N HIS A 165 22.34 6.98 -19.86
CA HIS A 165 22.22 7.87 -21.02
C HIS A 165 23.32 7.66 -22.06
N ALA A 166 23.21 6.56 -22.84
CA ALA A 166 23.82 6.45 -24.16
C ALA A 166 22.71 6.28 -25.21
N LYS A 167 22.45 7.38 -25.94
CA LYS A 167 21.63 7.54 -27.15
C LYS A 167 20.88 6.29 -27.65
N ILE A 168 19.65 6.12 -27.18
CA ILE A 168 18.57 5.52 -27.96
C ILE A 168 17.52 6.61 -28.13
N THR A 169 17.22 6.94 -29.37
CA THR A 169 16.14 7.84 -29.78
C THR A 169 14.88 7.57 -28.97
N ALA A 170 14.47 8.57 -28.18
CA ALA A 170 13.34 8.47 -27.26
C ALA A 170 12.04 8.15 -28.01
N LYS A 171 11.52 6.94 -27.77
CA LYS A 171 10.08 6.70 -27.76
C LYS A 171 9.55 7.02 -26.36
N PRO A 172 8.30 7.45 -26.22
CA PRO A 172 7.76 7.97 -24.98
C PRO A 172 7.73 6.88 -23.89
N THR A 173 8.28 7.19 -22.72
CA THR A 173 7.87 6.71 -21.38
C THR A 173 7.55 5.21 -21.22
N LEU A 174 8.55 4.40 -20.80
CA LEU A 174 8.39 2.99 -20.37
C LEU A 174 7.26 2.76 -19.34
N THR A 175 6.95 3.75 -18.50
CA THR A 175 5.84 3.72 -17.54
C THR A 175 4.46 3.88 -18.17
N GLU A 176 4.33 4.60 -19.28
CA GLU A 176 3.08 4.71 -20.06
C GLU A 176 2.91 3.53 -21.03
N GLU A 177 4.00 2.90 -21.47
CA GLU A 177 3.96 1.70 -22.31
C GLU A 177 3.55 0.44 -21.52
N GLN A 178 3.92 0.33 -20.23
CA GLN A 178 3.60 -0.85 -19.40
C GLN A 178 2.19 -0.86 -18.77
N ASN A 179 1.49 0.26 -18.72
CA ASN A 179 0.16 0.36 -18.08
C ASN A 179 -0.97 0.49 -19.11
N ARG A 180 -1.00 -0.43 -20.09
CA ARG A 180 -2.02 -0.49 -21.15
C ARG A 180 -2.64 -1.89 -21.20
N GLY A 181 -3.84 -1.97 -21.77
CA GLY A 181 -4.54 -3.22 -21.99
C GLY A 181 -5.90 -3.31 -21.32
N ALA A 182 -6.63 -4.36 -21.70
CA ALA A 182 -8.02 -4.56 -21.31
C ALA A 182 -8.20 -4.94 -19.83
N HIS A 183 -7.21 -5.62 -19.23
CA HIS A 183 -7.29 -6.15 -17.88
C HIS A 183 -6.51 -5.30 -16.88
N ILE A 184 -6.91 -5.28 -15.61
CA ILE A 184 -6.24 -4.53 -14.53
C ILE A 184 -5.87 -5.49 -13.41
N CYS A 185 -4.59 -5.80 -13.23
CA CYS A 185 -4.15 -6.73 -12.19
C CYS A 185 -4.72 -6.34 -10.81
N PRO A 186 -5.36 -7.26 -10.07
CA PRO A 186 -6.01 -6.96 -8.80
C PRO A 186 -5.00 -6.87 -7.64
N VAL A 187 -3.72 -6.69 -7.92
CA VAL A 187 -2.68 -6.62 -6.88
C VAL A 187 -1.76 -5.45 -7.11
N CYS A 188 -1.23 -5.29 -8.34
CA CYS A 188 -0.36 -4.15 -8.66
C CYS A 188 -1.06 -3.01 -9.40
N TRP A 189 -2.30 -3.23 -9.85
CA TRP A 189 -3.16 -2.28 -10.58
C TRP A 189 -2.60 -1.80 -11.92
N THR A 190 -1.57 -2.48 -12.42
CA THR A 190 -1.08 -2.27 -13.78
C THR A 190 -1.96 -3.02 -14.77
N ARG A 191 -2.23 -2.36 -15.90
CA ARG A 191 -2.97 -2.93 -17.01
C ARG A 191 -2.10 -3.86 -17.86
N PHE A 192 -2.75 -4.85 -18.47
CA PHE A 192 -2.12 -5.77 -19.41
C PHE A 192 -3.19 -6.37 -20.34
N ASP A 193 -2.78 -6.87 -21.50
CA ASP A 193 -3.65 -7.63 -22.41
C ASP A 193 -3.57 -9.13 -22.12
N SER A 194 -4.58 -9.90 -22.55
CA SER A 194 -4.63 -11.35 -22.31
C SER A 194 -3.37 -12.07 -22.80
N GLY A 195 -2.76 -11.61 -23.89
CA GLY A 195 -1.54 -12.18 -24.45
C GLY A 195 -0.27 -11.88 -23.64
N ASP A 196 -0.30 -10.91 -22.73
CA ASP A 196 0.83 -10.60 -21.86
C ASP A 196 0.87 -11.50 -20.62
N ALA A 197 -0.24 -12.16 -20.27
CA ALA A 197 -0.33 -13.01 -19.09
C ALA A 197 0.70 -14.15 -19.13
N LEU A 198 1.42 -14.34 -18.03
CA LEU A 198 2.41 -15.42 -17.90
C LEU A 198 1.69 -16.71 -17.52
N SER A 199 2.14 -17.86 -18.04
CA SER A 199 1.76 -19.17 -17.53
C SER A 199 2.65 -19.56 -16.33
N ILE A 200 2.10 -20.31 -15.38
CA ILE A 200 2.83 -20.85 -14.24
C ILE A 200 3.14 -22.32 -14.48
N ALA A 201 4.43 -22.68 -14.41
CA ALA A 201 4.88 -24.05 -14.62
C ALA A 201 4.32 -25.03 -13.57
N VAL A 202 3.98 -26.24 -14.02
CA VAL A 202 3.41 -27.30 -13.18
C VAL A 202 4.49 -28.28 -12.73
N HIS A 203 5.44 -28.60 -13.60
CA HIS A 203 6.47 -29.61 -13.30
C HIS A 203 7.32 -29.24 -12.08
N GLU A 204 7.59 -30.21 -11.18
CA GLU A 204 8.27 -29.94 -9.90
C GLU A 204 9.64 -29.28 -10.05
N ASN A 205 10.41 -29.75 -11.04
CA ASN A 205 11.76 -29.24 -11.36
C ASN A 205 11.77 -27.82 -11.97
N LEU A 206 10.62 -27.23 -12.31
CA LEU A 206 10.52 -25.88 -12.85
C LEU A 206 10.22 -24.85 -11.75
N ARG A 207 10.98 -24.91 -10.65
CA ARG A 207 11.06 -23.86 -9.63
C ARG A 207 12.24 -22.94 -9.91
N GLY A 208 12.26 -21.77 -9.29
CA GLY A 208 13.26 -20.73 -9.51
C GLY A 208 12.75 -19.65 -10.45
N ASP A 209 11.71 -18.94 -10.04
CA ASP A 209 11.30 -17.73 -10.74
C ASP A 209 12.41 -16.69 -10.64
N PRO A 210 12.88 -16.09 -11.76
CA PRO A 210 14.01 -15.18 -11.73
C PRO A 210 13.72 -13.86 -10.99
N ILE A 211 12.45 -13.55 -10.68
CA ILE A 211 12.06 -12.37 -9.91
C ILE A 211 11.52 -12.75 -8.53
N LEU A 212 10.70 -13.80 -8.43
CA LEU A 212 10.09 -14.20 -7.15
C LEU A 212 10.95 -15.15 -6.31
N GLY A 213 12.08 -15.64 -6.84
CA GLY A 213 13.06 -16.43 -6.13
C GLY A 213 12.93 -17.95 -6.33
N SER A 214 13.82 -18.69 -5.65
CA SER A 214 14.01 -20.13 -5.80
C SER A 214 12.75 -20.96 -5.52
N ASP A 215 11.93 -20.52 -4.57
CA ASP A 215 10.81 -21.31 -4.08
C ASP A 215 9.58 -21.23 -4.99
N ALA A 216 9.51 -20.16 -5.80
CA ALA A 216 8.39 -19.93 -6.69
C ALA A 216 8.51 -20.79 -7.96
N ARG A 217 7.38 -21.31 -8.44
CA ARG A 217 7.28 -21.92 -9.78
C ARG A 217 7.68 -20.93 -10.85
N LEU A 218 8.32 -21.41 -11.91
CA LEU A 218 8.69 -20.61 -13.06
C LEU A 218 7.45 -20.00 -13.73
N ARG A 219 7.46 -18.68 -13.92
CA ARG A 219 6.49 -17.98 -14.76
C ARG A 219 7.11 -17.67 -16.10
N PHE A 220 6.41 -18.01 -17.17
CA PHE A 220 6.94 -17.92 -18.53
C PHE A 220 5.87 -17.45 -19.52
N GLN A 221 6.31 -16.85 -20.63
CA GLN A 221 5.41 -16.54 -21.75
C GLN A 221 5.15 -17.84 -22.52
N PRO A 222 3.88 -18.27 -22.67
CA PRO A 222 3.57 -19.52 -23.32
C PRO A 222 3.83 -19.43 -24.84
N THR A 223 4.65 -20.33 -25.37
CA THR A 223 4.93 -20.44 -26.82
C THR A 223 4.41 -21.73 -27.44
N ARG A 224 3.95 -22.67 -26.60
CA ARG A 224 3.47 -23.99 -27.00
C ARG A 224 2.13 -24.26 -26.32
N PHE A 225 1.21 -24.85 -27.07
CA PHE A 225 -0.12 -25.20 -26.60
C PHE A 225 -0.46 -26.62 -27.04
N ASN A 226 -1.29 -27.32 -26.26
CA ASN A 226 -1.88 -28.59 -26.67
C ASN A 226 -3.18 -28.38 -27.49
N ASP A 227 -3.81 -29.47 -27.92
CA ASP A 227 -5.04 -29.45 -28.71
C ASP A 227 -6.25 -28.84 -27.97
N GLN A 228 -6.15 -28.65 -26.65
CA GLN A 228 -7.15 -27.98 -25.81
C GLN A 228 -6.84 -26.49 -25.59
N SER A 229 -5.84 -25.93 -26.30
CA SER A 229 -5.37 -24.55 -26.14
C SER A 229 -4.79 -24.24 -24.75
N LEU A 230 -4.35 -25.25 -24.00
CA LEU A 230 -3.64 -25.07 -22.74
C LEU A 230 -2.14 -24.90 -23.00
N ALA A 231 -1.53 -23.93 -22.33
CA ALA A 231 -0.10 -23.68 -22.41
C ALA A 231 0.70 -24.89 -21.91
N LEU A 232 1.81 -25.21 -22.58
CA LEU A 232 2.72 -26.28 -22.15
C LEU A 232 3.96 -25.69 -21.50
N ASP A 233 4.33 -26.19 -20.32
CA ASP A 233 5.59 -25.85 -19.68
C ASP A 233 6.79 -26.43 -20.47
N PRO A 234 8.03 -26.00 -20.17
CA PRO A 234 9.23 -26.54 -20.80
C PRO A 234 9.38 -28.08 -20.73
N MET A 235 8.72 -28.74 -19.79
CA MET A 235 8.71 -30.21 -19.65
C MET A 235 7.53 -30.88 -20.36
N GLY A 236 6.68 -30.11 -21.05
CA GLY A 236 5.54 -30.59 -21.82
C GLY A 236 4.27 -30.83 -21.01
N LEU A 237 4.19 -30.38 -19.75
CA LEU A 237 2.97 -30.48 -18.95
C LEU A 237 2.04 -29.30 -19.21
N ALA A 238 0.73 -29.57 -19.25
CA ALA A 238 -0.29 -28.55 -19.44
C ALA A 238 -0.42 -27.67 -18.19
N CYS A 239 -0.41 -26.35 -18.40
CA CYS A 239 -0.54 -25.32 -17.39
C CYS A 239 -1.91 -24.67 -17.50
N THR A 240 -2.60 -24.54 -16.37
CA THR A 240 -3.90 -23.85 -16.26
C THR A 240 -3.79 -22.52 -15.52
N ASP A 241 -2.78 -22.39 -14.67
CA ASP A 241 -2.57 -21.20 -13.86
C ASP A 241 -1.83 -20.11 -14.65
N ILE A 242 -2.31 -18.89 -14.49
CA ILE A 242 -1.71 -17.70 -15.09
C ILE A 242 -1.27 -16.70 -14.00
N ALA A 243 -0.34 -15.83 -14.35
CA ALA A 243 0.20 -14.79 -13.49
C ALA A 243 0.25 -13.44 -14.21
N CYS A 244 0.16 -12.38 -13.41
CA CYS A 244 0.35 -11.02 -13.89
C CYS A 244 1.76 -10.85 -14.50
N PRO A 245 1.91 -10.24 -15.69
CA PRO A 245 3.23 -9.99 -16.27
C PRO A 245 4.09 -9.03 -15.44
N HIS A 246 3.45 -8.14 -14.69
CA HIS A 246 4.11 -7.06 -13.95
C HIS A 246 4.54 -7.51 -12.55
N CYS A 247 3.57 -7.93 -11.73
CA CYS A 247 3.85 -8.32 -10.35
C CYS A 247 4.05 -9.81 -10.14
N ARG A 248 3.85 -10.62 -11.19
CA ARG A 248 3.99 -12.08 -11.15
C ARG A 248 3.09 -12.82 -10.15
N ARG A 249 2.16 -12.13 -9.50
CA ARG A 249 1.16 -12.80 -8.67
C ARG A 249 0.25 -13.66 -9.56
N GLN A 250 0.01 -14.89 -9.13
CA GLN A 250 -0.99 -15.78 -9.73
C GLN A 250 -2.35 -15.09 -9.72
N LEU A 251 -3.03 -15.11 -10.86
CA LEU A 251 -4.37 -14.57 -11.00
C LEU A 251 -5.41 -15.68 -10.74
N PRO A 252 -6.62 -15.32 -10.30
CA PRO A 252 -7.71 -16.27 -10.12
C PRO A 252 -8.03 -17.08 -11.38
N PRO A 253 -8.59 -18.29 -11.24
CA PRO A 253 -9.10 -19.04 -12.38
C PRO A 253 -10.15 -18.24 -13.16
N GLY A 254 -10.09 -18.31 -14.50
CA GLY A 254 -11.03 -17.60 -15.39
C GLY A 254 -10.92 -16.07 -15.33
N TYR A 255 -9.85 -15.51 -14.73
CA TYR A 255 -9.67 -14.08 -14.59
C TYR A 255 -9.78 -13.33 -15.93
N LEU A 256 -9.22 -13.87 -17.01
CA LEU A 256 -9.28 -13.22 -18.33
C LEU A 256 -10.66 -13.27 -19.00
N ASP A 257 -11.59 -14.09 -18.48
CA ASP A 257 -12.87 -14.42 -19.14
C ASP A 257 -14.07 -13.66 -18.57
N MET A 258 -13.91 -12.94 -17.45
CA MET A 258 -15.01 -12.27 -16.76
C MET A 258 -14.67 -10.83 -16.35
N PRO A 259 -15.66 -9.92 -16.31
CA PRO A 259 -15.43 -8.57 -15.84
C PRO A 259 -15.12 -8.54 -14.33
N HIS A 260 -14.15 -7.70 -13.95
CA HIS A 260 -13.80 -7.46 -12.55
C HIS A 260 -14.38 -6.13 -12.05
N ARG A 261 -14.84 -6.12 -10.80
CA ARG A 261 -15.29 -4.92 -10.08
C ARG A 261 -14.56 -4.83 -8.76
N ILE A 262 -13.70 -3.82 -8.66
CA ILE A 262 -12.97 -3.50 -7.43
C ILE A 262 -13.87 -2.64 -6.53
N ILE A 263 -14.07 -3.08 -5.30
CA ILE A 263 -14.74 -2.32 -4.24
C ILE A 263 -13.75 -2.13 -3.10
N SER A 264 -13.45 -0.88 -2.77
CA SER A 264 -12.49 -0.54 -1.71
C SER A 264 -13.22 -0.21 -0.41
N LEU A 265 -12.89 -0.89 0.68
CA LEU A 265 -13.36 -0.55 2.02
C LEU A 265 -12.34 0.34 2.73
N ILE A 266 -12.76 1.54 3.12
CA ILE A 266 -11.98 2.54 3.83
C ILE A 266 -12.65 2.83 5.17
N GLY A 267 -11.86 3.13 6.20
CA GLY A 267 -12.38 3.57 7.49
C GLY A 267 -11.27 3.66 8.53
N ALA A 268 -11.53 4.39 9.62
CA ALA A 268 -10.54 4.58 10.68
C ALA A 268 -10.04 3.27 11.30
N PRO A 269 -8.82 3.25 11.87
CA PRO A 269 -8.38 2.15 12.71
C PRO A 269 -9.46 1.82 13.76
N SER A 270 -9.75 0.53 13.94
CA SER A 270 -10.78 0.05 14.87
C SER A 270 -12.24 0.43 14.56
N ALA A 271 -12.55 0.99 13.38
CA ALA A 271 -13.94 1.31 12.97
C ALA A 271 -14.83 0.06 12.75
N GLY A 272 -14.24 -1.14 12.72
CA GLY A 272 -14.95 -2.42 12.57
C GLY A 272 -14.88 -3.03 11.16
N LYS A 273 -13.99 -2.56 10.27
CA LYS A 273 -13.86 -3.05 8.88
C LYS A 273 -13.76 -4.58 8.76
N SER A 274 -12.91 -5.19 9.58
CA SER A 274 -12.68 -6.64 9.56
C SER A 274 -13.93 -7.43 9.94
N TYR A 275 -14.68 -6.95 10.94
CA TYR A 275 -15.99 -7.52 11.29
C TYR A 275 -17.03 -7.27 10.20
N TYR A 276 -17.01 -6.08 9.57
CA TYR A 276 -17.88 -5.73 8.45
C TYR A 276 -17.65 -6.66 7.25
N LEU A 277 -16.41 -6.92 6.85
CA LEU A 277 -16.08 -7.83 5.74
C LEU A 277 -16.48 -9.28 6.03
N ALA A 278 -16.23 -9.75 7.26
CA ALA A 278 -16.62 -11.09 7.69
C ALA A 278 -18.15 -11.26 7.65
N ALA A 279 -18.89 -10.27 8.18
CA ALA A 279 -20.35 -10.26 8.14
C ALA A 279 -20.89 -10.13 6.70
N LEU A 280 -20.36 -9.19 5.92
CA LEU A 280 -20.74 -8.95 4.53
C LEU A 280 -20.62 -10.21 3.68
N THR A 281 -19.48 -10.89 3.71
CA THR A 281 -19.27 -12.09 2.86
C THR A 281 -20.18 -13.25 3.27
N ARG A 282 -20.45 -13.41 4.58
CA ARG A 282 -21.45 -14.38 5.08
C ARG A 282 -22.86 -14.02 4.60
N VAL A 283 -23.25 -12.76 4.70
CA VAL A 283 -24.59 -12.28 4.33
C VAL A 283 -24.80 -12.36 2.82
N LEU A 284 -23.84 -11.93 2.00
CA LEU A 284 -23.90 -12.04 0.55
C LEU A 284 -24.08 -13.49 0.09
N GLN A 285 -23.40 -14.44 0.74
CA GLN A 285 -23.55 -15.86 0.44
C GLN A 285 -24.98 -16.38 0.66
N ASP A 286 -25.69 -15.86 1.67
CA ASP A 286 -27.08 -16.24 1.99
C ASP A 286 -28.12 -15.44 1.20
N ARG A 287 -27.87 -14.15 1.00
CA ARG A 287 -28.86 -13.20 0.49
C ARG A 287 -28.88 -13.14 -1.03
N LEU A 288 -27.74 -13.10 -1.71
CA LEU A 288 -27.70 -13.00 -3.18
C LEU A 288 -28.53 -14.08 -3.92
N PRO A 289 -28.56 -15.35 -3.47
CA PRO A 289 -29.42 -16.36 -4.09
C PRO A 289 -30.92 -16.04 -3.97
N ASN A 290 -31.32 -15.45 -2.84
CA ASN A 290 -32.72 -15.15 -2.53
C ASN A 290 -33.16 -13.79 -3.11
N ASP A 291 -32.27 -12.80 -3.08
CA ASP A 291 -32.56 -11.43 -3.48
C ASP A 291 -32.45 -11.23 -4.99
N PHE A 292 -31.54 -11.94 -5.67
CA PHE A 292 -31.26 -11.73 -7.10
C PHE A 292 -31.10 -13.01 -7.92
N ARG A 293 -31.23 -14.19 -7.30
CA ARG A 293 -30.94 -15.51 -7.92
C ARG A 293 -29.51 -15.60 -8.43
N LEU A 294 -28.59 -15.00 -7.67
CA LEU A 294 -27.16 -15.02 -7.96
C LEU A 294 -26.44 -15.98 -7.01
N ALA A 295 -25.53 -16.78 -7.56
CA ALA A 295 -24.58 -17.54 -6.76
C ALA A 295 -23.39 -16.64 -6.39
N PHE A 296 -22.97 -16.71 -5.13
CA PHE A 296 -21.77 -16.07 -4.61
C PHE A 296 -20.76 -17.14 -4.21
N LYS A 297 -19.59 -17.15 -4.84
CA LYS A 297 -18.58 -18.20 -4.64
C LYS A 297 -17.21 -17.60 -4.36
N ASP A 298 -16.42 -18.32 -3.59
CA ASP A 298 -15.01 -18.01 -3.38
C ASP A 298 -14.25 -18.17 -4.71
N GLY A 299 -13.69 -17.06 -5.22
CA GLY A 299 -12.98 -17.02 -6.50
C GLY A 299 -11.47 -17.19 -6.36
N ASP A 300 -10.93 -17.05 -5.15
CA ASP A 300 -9.52 -17.29 -4.82
C ASP A 300 -9.41 -17.86 -3.40
N PRO A 301 -9.68 -19.18 -3.21
CA PRO A 301 -9.71 -19.78 -1.87
C PRO A 301 -8.41 -19.59 -1.08
N SER A 302 -7.26 -19.59 -1.77
CA SER A 302 -5.96 -19.35 -1.15
C SER A 302 -5.78 -17.89 -0.74
N GLY A 303 -6.17 -16.94 -1.59
CA GLY A 303 -6.15 -15.51 -1.27
C GLY A 303 -7.15 -15.12 -0.18
N ASN A 304 -8.31 -15.76 -0.15
CA ASN A 304 -9.39 -15.51 0.80
C ASN A 304 -9.23 -16.21 2.15
N MET A 305 -8.18 -17.01 2.35
CA MET A 305 -7.98 -17.81 3.56
C MET A 305 -8.14 -17.00 4.85
N LEU A 306 -7.55 -15.80 4.92
CA LEU A 306 -7.64 -14.94 6.10
C LEU A 306 -9.09 -14.48 6.36
N LEU A 307 -9.80 -14.01 5.34
CA LEU A 307 -11.18 -13.56 5.49
C LEU A 307 -12.12 -14.74 5.81
N ASN A 308 -11.87 -15.91 5.21
CA ASN A 308 -12.57 -17.15 5.54
C ASN A 308 -12.35 -17.54 7.01
N GLN A 309 -11.12 -17.44 7.52
CA GLN A 309 -10.82 -17.67 8.94
C GLN A 309 -11.59 -16.68 9.82
N MET A 310 -11.54 -15.37 9.52
CA MET A 310 -12.28 -14.35 10.27
C MET A 310 -13.79 -14.60 10.29
N ARG A 311 -14.37 -14.95 9.14
CA ARG A 311 -15.79 -15.31 9.02
C ARG A 311 -16.12 -16.54 9.88
N ASN A 312 -15.30 -17.58 9.81
CA ASN A 312 -15.51 -18.80 10.59
C ASN A 312 -15.35 -18.54 12.10
N THR A 313 -14.34 -17.75 12.51
CA THR A 313 -14.18 -17.29 13.90
C THR A 313 -15.44 -16.58 14.38
N LEU A 314 -16.00 -15.68 13.57
CA LEU A 314 -17.19 -14.92 13.97
C LEU A 314 -18.46 -15.78 14.05
N PHE A 315 -18.74 -16.58 13.02
CA PHE A 315 -20.02 -17.30 12.88
C PHE A 315 -20.01 -18.76 13.36
N SER A 316 -18.86 -19.30 13.77
CA SER A 316 -18.74 -20.65 14.34
C SER A 316 -18.28 -20.67 15.80
N ALA A 317 -18.04 -19.50 16.41
CA ALA A 317 -17.73 -19.40 17.83
C ALA A 317 -18.91 -19.81 18.72
N ALA A 318 -18.60 -20.45 19.85
CA ALA A 318 -19.59 -20.77 20.88
C ALA A 318 -19.62 -19.70 21.99
N THR A 319 -18.54 -18.94 22.16
CA THR A 319 -18.40 -17.92 23.21
C THR A 319 -17.93 -16.57 22.64
N PRO A 320 -18.18 -15.45 23.34
CA PRO A 320 -17.67 -14.14 22.93
C PRO A 320 -16.14 -14.08 22.81
N GLU A 321 -15.40 -14.83 23.65
CA GLU A 321 -13.94 -14.87 23.57
C GLU A 321 -13.45 -15.54 22.27
N GLU A 322 -14.13 -16.60 21.82
CA GLU A 322 -13.84 -17.25 20.54
C GLU A 322 -14.24 -16.39 19.34
N ALA A 323 -15.27 -15.56 19.47
CA ALA A 323 -15.76 -14.67 18.40
C ALA A 323 -14.90 -13.40 18.21
N LEU A 324 -13.82 -13.26 18.97
CA LEU A 324 -12.92 -12.10 18.93
C LEU A 324 -11.96 -12.17 17.74
N ILE A 325 -12.03 -11.20 16.83
CA ILE A 325 -11.06 -11.06 15.75
C ILE A 325 -9.88 -10.22 16.27
N GLY A 326 -8.72 -10.86 16.42
CA GLY A 326 -7.50 -10.21 16.92
C GLY A 326 -6.83 -9.31 15.87
N LYS A 327 -6.25 -8.17 16.30
CA LYS A 327 -5.45 -7.27 15.43
C LYS A 327 -4.26 -8.01 14.79
N THR A 328 -3.62 -8.90 15.54
CA THR A 328 -2.49 -9.71 15.10
C THR A 328 -2.83 -10.70 13.97
N ALA A 329 -4.10 -11.07 13.80
CA ALA A 329 -4.52 -11.87 12.65
C ALA A 329 -4.48 -11.07 11.34
N LEU A 330 -4.52 -9.74 11.43
CA LEU A 330 -4.60 -8.81 10.30
C LEU A 330 -3.25 -8.17 9.96
N GLU A 331 -2.40 -7.94 10.98
CA GLU A 331 -1.07 -7.32 10.83
C GLU A 331 -0.07 -8.30 10.17
N GLY A 332 0.41 -7.94 8.97
CA GLY A 332 1.43 -8.69 8.22
C GLY A 332 0.89 -9.76 7.26
N ALA A 333 -0.28 -10.36 7.52
CA ALA A 333 -0.88 -11.39 6.67
C ALA A 333 -1.71 -10.83 5.50
N THR A 334 -2.19 -9.59 5.63
CA THR A 334 -2.99 -8.88 4.61
C THR A 334 -2.15 -8.29 3.48
N TYR A 335 -0.82 -8.35 3.57
CA TYR A 335 0.10 -7.80 2.59
C TYR A 335 1.06 -8.87 2.04
N GLU A 336 1.54 -8.63 0.83
CA GLU A 336 2.50 -9.49 0.15
C GLU A 336 3.59 -8.64 -0.51
N LYS A 337 4.86 -9.03 -0.36
CA LYS A 337 5.97 -8.38 -1.06
C LYS A 337 6.02 -8.86 -2.50
N LEU A 338 5.75 -7.97 -3.44
CA LEU A 338 5.70 -8.29 -4.87
C LEU A 338 6.42 -7.21 -5.69
N PRO A 339 6.94 -7.57 -6.88
CA PRO A 339 7.54 -6.60 -7.78
C PRO A 339 6.49 -5.63 -8.32
N ARG A 340 6.81 -4.34 -8.31
CA ARG A 340 6.02 -3.29 -8.95
C ARG A 340 6.94 -2.18 -9.42
N LEU A 341 6.86 -1.82 -10.70
CA LEU A 341 7.69 -0.77 -11.32
C LEU A 341 9.20 -0.92 -11.00
N GLY A 342 9.71 -2.15 -11.08
CA GLY A 342 11.13 -2.45 -10.84
C GLY A 342 11.58 -2.52 -9.39
N ARG A 343 10.67 -2.39 -8.41
CA ARG A 343 10.99 -2.49 -6.97
C ARG A 343 10.13 -3.54 -6.28
N MET A 344 10.64 -4.17 -5.23
CA MET A 344 9.82 -5.01 -4.35
C MET A 344 9.08 -4.11 -3.36
N VAL A 345 7.75 -4.16 -3.38
CA VAL A 345 6.89 -3.33 -2.51
C VAL A 345 5.86 -4.20 -1.82
N SER A 346 5.37 -3.75 -0.67
CA SER A 346 4.28 -4.41 0.06
C SER A 346 2.95 -4.03 -0.61
N LEU A 347 2.25 -5.00 -1.21
CA LEU A 347 0.95 -4.82 -1.85
C LEU A 347 -0.15 -5.50 -1.04
N PRO A 348 -1.34 -4.89 -0.90
CA PRO A 348 -2.46 -5.50 -0.19
C PRO A 348 -2.96 -6.72 -0.94
N ARG A 349 -3.33 -7.76 -0.20
CA ARG A 349 -3.98 -8.95 -0.74
C ARG A 349 -5.46 -8.63 -0.99
N PRO A 350 -5.97 -8.75 -2.22
CA PRO A 350 -7.39 -8.64 -2.49
C PRO A 350 -8.15 -9.87 -1.99
N PHE A 351 -9.42 -9.69 -1.63
CA PHE A 351 -10.36 -10.80 -1.48
C PHE A 351 -11.23 -10.92 -2.72
N ILE A 352 -11.22 -12.08 -3.37
CA ILE A 352 -11.81 -12.26 -4.70
C ILE A 352 -12.95 -13.26 -4.66
N TYR A 353 -14.13 -12.83 -5.07
CA TYR A 353 -15.33 -13.65 -5.16
C TYR A 353 -15.91 -13.61 -6.57
N SER A 354 -16.56 -14.69 -7.00
CA SER A 354 -17.34 -14.72 -8.23
C SER A 354 -18.84 -14.63 -7.94
N ILE A 355 -19.52 -13.84 -8.74
CA ILE A 355 -20.97 -13.68 -8.75
C ILE A 355 -21.46 -14.18 -10.11
N SER A 356 -22.38 -15.13 -10.12
CA SER A 356 -22.89 -15.69 -11.39
C SER A 356 -24.36 -16.07 -11.32
N ARG A 357 -25.03 -16.09 -12.48
CA ARG A 357 -26.37 -16.68 -12.59
C ARG A 357 -26.27 -18.18 -12.83
N PRO A 358 -26.82 -19.03 -11.94
CA PRO A 358 -26.82 -20.46 -12.16
C PRO A 358 -27.44 -20.85 -13.50
N GLY A 359 -26.73 -21.67 -14.28
CA GLY A 359 -27.22 -22.20 -15.55
C GLY A 359 -27.16 -21.24 -16.75
N GLN A 360 -26.64 -20.02 -16.59
CA GLN A 360 -26.44 -19.10 -17.72
C GLN A 360 -24.96 -18.83 -17.96
N GLN A 361 -24.45 -19.24 -19.12
CA GLN A 361 -23.08 -18.93 -19.52
C GLN A 361 -22.94 -17.42 -19.79
N ARG A 362 -21.77 -16.84 -19.43
CA ARG A 362 -21.41 -15.43 -19.64
C ARG A 362 -22.22 -14.39 -18.86
N GLN A 363 -23.02 -14.79 -17.87
CA GLN A 363 -23.58 -13.87 -16.85
C GLN A 363 -22.89 -14.08 -15.52
N GLU A 364 -21.60 -13.74 -15.51
CA GLU A 364 -20.73 -13.81 -14.35
C GLU A 364 -19.80 -12.61 -14.27
N MET A 365 -19.39 -12.30 -13.05
CA MET A 365 -18.43 -11.24 -12.76
C MET A 365 -17.61 -11.60 -11.54
N SER A 366 -16.45 -10.99 -11.42
CA SER A 366 -15.60 -11.08 -10.23
C SER A 366 -15.74 -9.80 -9.41
N MET A 367 -16.03 -9.96 -8.13
CA MET A 367 -16.02 -8.90 -7.14
C MET A 367 -14.74 -8.99 -6.32
N ILE A 368 -13.99 -7.90 -6.27
CA ILE A 368 -12.69 -7.81 -5.60
C ILE A 368 -12.85 -6.81 -4.45
N LEU A 369 -12.72 -7.29 -3.21
CA LEU A 369 -12.78 -6.48 -2.01
C LEU A 369 -11.38 -6.20 -1.48
N TYR A 370 -11.11 -4.97 -1.05
CA TYR A 370 -9.91 -4.63 -0.31
C TYR A 370 -10.26 -4.13 1.09
N ASP A 371 -9.57 -4.66 2.11
CA ASP A 371 -9.53 -4.07 3.44
C ASP A 371 -8.40 -3.05 3.49
N ASN A 372 -8.72 -1.77 3.36
CA ASN A 372 -7.70 -0.74 3.50
C ASN A 372 -7.55 -0.44 4.97
N ALA A 373 -6.41 -0.81 5.56
CA ALA A 373 -6.07 -0.32 6.87
C ALA A 373 -6.08 1.22 6.84
N GLY A 374 -6.87 1.83 7.73
CA GLY A 374 -6.98 3.29 7.83
C GLY A 374 -5.63 3.95 8.10
N GLU A 375 -4.69 3.18 8.66
CA GLU A 375 -3.28 3.53 8.86
C GLU A 375 -2.62 4.00 7.57
N HIS A 376 -2.95 3.42 6.40
CA HIS A 376 -2.39 3.90 5.13
C HIS A 376 -2.80 5.34 4.83
N PHE A 377 -3.94 5.80 5.34
CA PHE A 377 -4.45 7.16 5.18
C PHE A 377 -4.17 8.04 6.41
N GLU A 378 -3.21 7.64 7.26
CA GLU A 378 -2.67 8.55 8.28
C GLU A 378 -1.68 9.54 7.63
N PRO A 379 -1.66 10.81 8.09
CA PRO A 379 -0.74 11.81 7.56
C PRO A 379 0.74 11.41 7.71
N GLY A 380 1.53 11.55 6.64
CA GLY A 380 2.99 11.36 6.67
C GLY A 380 3.52 10.06 6.06
N ILE A 381 2.65 9.16 5.60
CA ILE A 381 3.07 7.94 4.89
C ILE A 381 3.26 8.23 3.40
N ASP A 382 4.45 7.95 2.86
CA ASP A 382 4.75 8.13 1.44
C ASP A 382 3.98 7.12 0.57
N ILE A 383 3.38 7.62 -0.52
CA ILE A 383 2.59 6.87 -1.51
C ILE A 383 3.48 5.90 -2.30
N HIS A 384 4.78 6.20 -2.42
CA HIS A 384 5.78 5.36 -3.06
C HIS A 384 6.27 4.23 -2.14
N GLU A 385 6.26 4.44 -0.82
CA GLU A 385 6.63 3.44 0.18
C GLU A 385 5.43 2.57 0.59
N SER A 386 4.21 3.11 0.50
CA SER A 386 2.95 2.42 0.74
C SER A 386 1.97 2.59 -0.44
N PRO A 387 2.20 1.90 -1.56
CA PRO A 387 1.32 1.93 -2.74
C PRO A 387 -0.09 1.39 -2.48
N GLY A 388 -0.36 0.88 -1.28
CA GLY A 388 -1.59 0.21 -0.86
C GLY A 388 -2.88 1.01 -0.97
N ALA A 389 -2.85 2.27 -1.40
CA ALA A 389 -4.04 3.09 -1.69
C ALA A 389 -4.32 3.28 -3.19
N MET A 390 -3.48 2.76 -4.10
CA MET A 390 -3.66 2.96 -5.55
C MET A 390 -4.82 2.18 -6.17
N HIS A 391 -5.30 1.11 -5.55
CA HIS A 391 -6.54 0.44 -6.00
C HIS A 391 -7.76 1.33 -5.86
N VAL A 392 -7.75 2.27 -4.92
CA VAL A 392 -8.87 3.20 -4.68
C VAL A 392 -9.14 4.05 -5.92
N ALA A 393 -8.08 4.42 -6.64
CA ALA A 393 -8.18 5.13 -7.92
C ALA A 393 -8.78 4.28 -9.05
N ASN A 394 -8.67 2.94 -8.97
CA ASN A 394 -9.19 2.00 -9.96
C ASN A 394 -10.50 1.32 -9.50
N SER A 395 -11.12 1.81 -8.43
CA SER A 395 -12.29 1.18 -7.84
C SER A 395 -13.55 1.50 -8.64
N ALA A 396 -14.38 0.48 -8.85
CA ALA A 396 -15.74 0.63 -9.36
C ALA A 396 -16.69 1.22 -8.29
N GLY A 397 -16.30 1.14 -7.02
CA GLY A 397 -17.04 1.69 -5.90
C GLY A 397 -16.19 1.84 -4.64
N LEU A 398 -16.49 2.86 -3.85
CA LEU A 398 -15.85 3.13 -2.57
C LEU A 398 -16.85 2.89 -1.44
N ILE A 399 -16.42 2.23 -0.37
CA ILE A 399 -17.18 2.12 0.88
C ILE A 399 -16.39 2.84 1.96
N PHE A 400 -16.96 3.88 2.56
CA PHE A 400 -16.39 4.53 3.74
C PHE A 400 -17.17 4.10 4.98
N LEU A 401 -16.54 3.33 5.87
CA LEU A 401 -17.12 2.85 7.11
C LEU A 401 -16.82 3.83 8.25
N PHE A 402 -17.86 4.56 8.65
CA PHE A 402 -17.87 5.48 9.77
C PHE A 402 -18.32 4.78 11.06
N ASP A 403 -17.55 4.95 12.14
CA ASP A 403 -17.86 4.46 13.49
C ASP A 403 -18.47 5.58 14.35
N PRO A 404 -19.80 5.57 14.57
CA PRO A 404 -20.46 6.57 15.41
C PRO A 404 -20.05 6.47 16.88
N THR A 405 -19.59 5.31 17.36
CA THR A 405 -19.20 5.14 18.78
C THR A 405 -17.86 5.79 19.11
N ALA A 406 -17.02 6.05 18.09
CA ALA A 406 -15.80 6.84 18.26
C ALA A 406 -16.09 8.35 18.29
N ASN A 407 -17.14 8.80 17.59
CA ASN A 407 -17.44 10.21 17.39
C ASN A 407 -18.07 10.88 18.62
N ALA A 408 -17.53 12.04 19.01
CA ALA A 408 -17.96 12.75 20.22
C ALA A 408 -19.43 13.22 20.16
N ARG A 409 -19.92 13.63 18.99
CA ARG A 409 -21.27 14.18 18.82
C ARG A 409 -22.33 13.09 18.83
N PHE A 410 -22.03 11.93 18.22
CA PHE A 410 -22.84 10.73 18.36
C PHE A 410 -22.87 10.26 19.82
N LYS A 411 -21.71 10.14 20.48
CA LYS A 411 -21.66 9.78 21.91
C LYS A 411 -22.54 10.67 22.78
N ALA A 412 -22.57 11.98 22.53
CA ALA A 412 -23.41 12.92 23.27
C ALA A 412 -24.92 12.66 23.12
N LYS A 413 -25.37 12.07 22.00
CA LYS A 413 -26.76 11.67 21.78
C LYS A 413 -27.09 10.26 22.25
N LEU A 414 -26.07 9.44 22.49
CA LEU A 414 -26.21 8.05 22.93
C LEU A 414 -25.97 7.89 24.45
N ILE A 415 -25.83 9.01 25.18
CA ILE A 415 -25.72 9.03 26.65
C ILE A 415 -26.93 8.30 27.28
N GLY A 416 -26.65 7.41 28.23
CA GLY A 416 -27.66 6.60 28.93
C GLY A 416 -27.89 5.21 28.34
N ALA A 417 -27.28 4.88 27.20
CA ALA A 417 -27.20 3.50 26.74
C ALA A 417 -26.08 2.75 27.51
N GLU A 418 -26.39 1.59 28.09
CA GLU A 418 -25.40 0.68 28.68
C GLU A 418 -24.61 -0.05 27.59
N ASP A 419 -23.83 0.69 26.81
CA ASP A 419 -22.96 0.13 25.77
C ASP A 419 -21.49 0.16 26.22
N PRO A 420 -20.83 -1.00 26.39
CA PRO A 420 -19.42 -1.09 26.73
C PRO A 420 -18.50 -0.27 25.81
N GLN A 421 -18.89 -0.08 24.55
CA GLN A 421 -18.10 0.64 23.56
C GLN A 421 -17.84 2.11 23.93
N PHE A 422 -18.74 2.75 24.68
CA PHE A 422 -18.58 4.15 25.11
C PHE A 422 -17.59 4.32 26.26
N THR A 423 -17.26 3.23 26.97
CA THR A 423 -16.33 3.23 28.11
C THR A 423 -14.88 2.99 27.70
N LEU A 424 -14.62 2.64 26.44
CA LEU A 424 -13.28 2.39 25.91
C LEU A 424 -12.46 3.68 25.86
N LYS A 425 -11.35 3.70 26.62
CA LYS A 425 -10.39 4.82 26.65
C LYS A 425 -9.40 4.73 25.48
N GLY A 426 -8.87 5.87 25.05
CA GLY A 426 -7.79 5.95 24.06
C GLY A 426 -8.21 5.89 22.59
N ARG A 427 -9.51 5.90 22.27
CA ARG A 427 -9.97 6.07 20.88
C ARG A 427 -9.90 7.54 20.47
N VAL A 428 -9.08 7.84 19.46
CA VAL A 428 -9.01 9.16 18.82
C VAL A 428 -9.99 9.18 17.66
N ASP A 429 -10.81 10.24 17.56
CA ASP A 429 -11.69 10.44 16.41
C ASP A 429 -10.89 11.06 15.26
N GLN A 430 -10.46 10.23 14.31
CA GLN A 430 -9.65 10.62 13.13
C GLN A 430 -10.43 10.47 11.82
N GLN A 431 -11.75 10.34 11.88
CA GLN A 431 -12.56 9.97 10.72
C GLN A 431 -12.60 11.08 9.66
N ASP A 432 -12.69 12.34 10.10
CA ASP A 432 -12.60 13.52 9.22
C ASP A 432 -11.25 13.60 8.51
N SER A 433 -10.14 13.38 9.24
CA SER A 433 -8.79 13.42 8.67
C SER A 433 -8.56 12.31 7.65
N ILE A 434 -9.08 11.11 7.91
CA ILE A 434 -8.95 9.97 6.99
C ILE A 434 -9.74 10.21 5.71
N LEU A 435 -10.94 10.81 5.80
CA LEU A 435 -11.71 11.18 4.63
C LEU A 435 -10.99 12.23 3.77
N ALA A 436 -10.40 13.26 4.40
CA ALA A 436 -9.66 14.32 3.70
C ALA A 436 -8.34 13.82 3.07
N GLU A 437 -7.61 12.94 3.77
CA GLU A 437 -6.40 12.31 3.23
C GLU A 437 -6.74 11.37 2.06
N MET A 438 -7.83 10.59 2.19
CA MET A 438 -8.36 9.78 1.10
C MET A 438 -8.66 10.64 -0.14
N GLU A 439 -9.32 11.79 0.02
CA GLU A 439 -9.58 12.74 -1.07
C GLU A 439 -8.30 13.16 -1.77
N THR A 440 -7.35 13.69 -0.99
CA THR A 440 -6.08 14.23 -1.47
C THR A 440 -5.30 13.17 -2.23
N ARG A 441 -5.28 11.94 -1.69
CA ARG A 441 -4.53 10.84 -2.28
C ARG A 441 -5.17 10.32 -3.57
N ILE A 442 -6.48 10.10 -3.60
CA ILE A 442 -7.17 9.65 -4.81
C ILE A 442 -7.01 10.70 -5.92
N LYS A 443 -7.24 11.99 -5.61
CA LYS A 443 -7.08 13.07 -6.60
C LYS A 443 -5.66 13.14 -7.13
N ARG A 444 -4.65 12.99 -6.27
CA ARG A 444 -3.24 12.97 -6.70
C ARG A 444 -2.94 11.80 -7.63
N VAL A 445 -3.39 10.58 -7.30
CA VAL A 445 -3.16 9.39 -8.12
C VAL A 445 -3.88 9.49 -9.48
N LEU A 446 -5.09 10.05 -9.50
CA LEU A 446 -5.89 10.23 -10.71
C LEU A 446 -5.53 11.50 -11.51
N GLY A 447 -4.61 12.34 -11.02
CA GLY A 447 -4.25 13.62 -11.65
C GLY A 447 -5.42 14.63 -11.68
N LEU A 448 -6.37 14.53 -10.75
CA LEU A 448 -7.53 15.40 -10.69
C LEU A 448 -7.16 16.74 -10.04
N SER A 449 -7.74 17.83 -10.57
CA SER A 449 -7.63 19.14 -9.92
C SER A 449 -8.39 19.17 -8.59
N GLN A 450 -8.09 20.14 -7.71
CA GLN A 450 -8.77 20.26 -6.42
C GLN A 450 -10.29 20.39 -6.55
N ASN A 451 -10.78 21.05 -7.61
CA ASN A 451 -12.22 21.26 -7.82
C ASN A 451 -12.92 20.08 -8.50
N GLN A 452 -12.17 19.12 -9.02
CA GLN A 452 -12.74 17.97 -9.72
C GLN A 452 -13.11 16.88 -8.72
N ARG A 453 -14.33 16.35 -8.85
CA ARG A 453 -14.82 15.25 -8.00
C ARG A 453 -14.36 13.89 -8.52
N ILE A 454 -14.25 12.93 -7.61
CA ILE A 454 -13.94 11.53 -7.94
C ILE A 454 -15.17 10.89 -8.58
N ALA A 455 -14.96 10.23 -9.73
CA ALA A 455 -16.05 9.62 -10.50
C ALA A 455 -16.59 8.33 -9.87
N ALA A 456 -15.76 7.58 -9.16
CA ALA A 456 -16.19 6.37 -8.46
C ALA A 456 -17.28 6.70 -7.42
N PRO A 457 -18.40 5.96 -7.38
CA PRO A 457 -19.46 6.21 -6.41
C PRO A 457 -19.01 5.88 -4.99
N LEU A 458 -19.48 6.66 -4.02
CA LEU A 458 -19.20 6.49 -2.60
C LEU A 458 -20.43 6.00 -1.84
N ALA A 459 -20.34 4.79 -1.27
CA ALA A 459 -21.26 4.33 -0.25
C ALA A 459 -20.73 4.74 1.13
N PHE A 460 -21.38 5.72 1.76
CA PHE A 460 -21.02 6.20 3.09
C PHE A 460 -21.79 5.40 4.13
N VAL A 461 -21.11 4.45 4.78
CA VAL A 461 -21.73 3.49 5.72
C VAL A 461 -21.53 3.96 7.15
N VAL A 462 -22.62 4.31 7.82
CA VAL A 462 -22.65 4.57 9.26
C VAL A 462 -22.84 3.23 9.95
N GLY A 463 -21.73 2.67 10.46
CA GLY A 463 -21.71 1.37 11.11
C GLY A 463 -22.43 1.35 12.46
N LYS A 464 -22.57 0.15 13.03
CA LYS A 464 -23.15 -0.09 14.37
C LYS A 464 -24.55 0.54 14.51
N SER A 465 -25.38 0.42 13.47
CA SER A 465 -26.73 1.00 13.44
C SER A 465 -27.61 0.57 14.60
N ASP A 466 -27.39 -0.63 15.15
CA ASP A 466 -28.03 -1.13 16.37
C ASP A 466 -27.87 -0.18 17.58
N THR A 467 -26.84 0.68 17.59
CA THR A 467 -26.61 1.66 18.66
C THR A 467 -27.36 2.98 18.48
N TRP A 468 -27.71 3.36 17.25
CA TRP A 468 -28.17 4.72 16.92
C TRP A 468 -29.38 4.80 15.99
N GLU A 469 -29.91 3.69 15.47
CA GLU A 469 -31.07 3.66 14.57
C GLU A 469 -32.32 4.34 15.14
N LYS A 470 -32.45 4.40 16.47
CA LYS A 470 -33.48 5.17 17.18
C LYS A 470 -33.46 6.68 16.91
N LEU A 471 -32.39 7.19 16.31
CA LEU A 471 -32.26 8.59 15.90
C LEU A 471 -32.85 8.85 14.50
N LEU A 472 -33.18 7.80 13.74
CA LEU A 472 -33.81 7.94 12.42
C LEU A 472 -35.23 8.49 12.56
N SER A 473 -35.65 9.27 11.57
CA SER A 473 -37.01 9.83 11.50
C SER A 473 -38.09 8.75 11.32
N SER A 474 -37.75 7.62 10.69
CA SER A 474 -38.56 6.41 10.64
C SER A 474 -37.67 5.18 10.40
N PRO A 475 -38.18 3.95 10.60
CA PRO A 475 -37.44 2.74 10.27
C PRO A 475 -37.00 2.69 8.80
N LEU A 476 -35.89 1.99 8.54
CA LEU A 476 -35.40 1.75 7.18
C LEU A 476 -36.38 0.83 6.42
N GLU A 477 -36.61 1.15 5.15
CA GLU A 477 -37.46 0.37 4.27
C GLU A 477 -36.67 -0.80 3.65
N PRO A 478 -37.30 -1.95 3.36
CA PRO A 478 -36.69 -2.99 2.54
C PRO A 478 -36.28 -2.45 1.16
N VAL A 479 -35.04 -2.72 0.75
CA VAL A 479 -34.52 -2.24 -0.54
C VAL A 479 -34.62 -3.26 -1.66
N ILE A 480 -35.12 -4.47 -1.39
CA ILE A 480 -35.31 -5.52 -2.40
C ILE A 480 -36.79 -5.72 -2.66
N LYS A 481 -37.16 -5.69 -3.95
CA LYS A 481 -38.52 -5.92 -4.44
C LYS A 481 -38.49 -6.73 -5.72
N ASP A 482 -39.23 -7.82 -5.77
CA ASP A 482 -39.40 -8.67 -6.97
C ASP A 482 -38.07 -9.09 -7.63
N PHE A 483 -37.11 -9.53 -6.80
CA PHE A 483 -35.74 -9.89 -7.20
C PHE A 483 -34.91 -8.75 -7.82
N ALA A 484 -35.25 -7.50 -7.48
CA ALA A 484 -34.60 -6.30 -7.99
C ALA A 484 -34.41 -5.26 -6.88
N LEU A 485 -33.45 -4.35 -7.08
CA LEU A 485 -33.13 -3.27 -6.15
C LEU A 485 -34.14 -2.12 -6.30
N ASP A 486 -34.86 -1.77 -5.24
CA ASP A 486 -35.72 -0.59 -5.20
C ASP A 486 -34.91 0.67 -4.89
N LEU A 487 -34.47 1.34 -5.96
CA LEU A 487 -33.68 2.57 -5.86
C LEU A 487 -34.40 3.71 -5.13
N ASN A 488 -35.74 3.73 -5.15
CA ASN A 488 -36.50 4.76 -4.43
C ASN A 488 -36.46 4.49 -2.92
N ALA A 489 -36.59 3.24 -2.51
CA ALA A 489 -36.43 2.84 -1.11
C ALA A 489 -34.98 3.09 -0.65
N THR A 490 -33.99 2.73 -1.47
CA THR A 490 -32.58 3.03 -1.20
C THR A 490 -32.34 4.53 -1.00
N GLN A 491 -32.88 5.38 -1.89
CA GLN A 491 -32.74 6.84 -1.76
C GLN A 491 -33.41 7.37 -0.49
N ARG A 492 -34.64 6.94 -0.18
CA ARG A 492 -35.33 7.36 1.07
C ARG A 492 -34.56 6.94 2.32
N ASN A 493 -34.02 5.73 2.34
CA ASN A 493 -33.16 5.26 3.43
C ASN A 493 -31.89 6.11 3.55
N SER A 494 -31.25 6.43 2.42
CA SER A 494 -30.10 7.33 2.40
C SER A 494 -30.44 8.71 2.94
N ASP A 495 -31.57 9.29 2.56
CA ASP A 495 -31.99 10.61 3.05
C ASP A 495 -32.20 10.59 4.58
N ARG A 496 -32.80 9.53 5.15
CA ARG A 496 -32.95 9.35 6.61
C ARG A 496 -31.61 9.27 7.34
N VAL A 497 -30.66 8.50 6.82
CA VAL A 497 -29.32 8.39 7.41
C VAL A 497 -28.59 9.72 7.30
N ARG A 498 -28.71 10.39 6.15
CA ARG A 498 -28.13 11.71 5.89
C ARG A 498 -28.69 12.77 6.84
N GLU A 499 -29.98 12.77 7.14
CA GLU A 499 -30.60 13.69 8.12
C GLU A 499 -29.91 13.61 9.48
N VAL A 500 -29.66 12.39 9.98
CA VAL A 500 -28.93 12.17 11.25
C VAL A 500 -27.50 12.70 11.15
N LEU A 501 -26.79 12.40 10.05
CA LEU A 501 -25.43 12.86 9.84
C LEU A 501 -25.33 14.39 9.71
N VAL A 502 -26.29 15.05 9.05
CA VAL A 502 -26.31 16.52 8.93
C VAL A 502 -26.59 17.15 10.29
N ALA A 503 -27.49 16.57 11.09
CA ALA A 503 -27.81 17.08 12.41
C ALA A 503 -26.62 16.98 13.40
N LEU A 504 -25.80 15.92 13.28
CA LEU A 504 -24.70 15.67 14.21
C LEU A 504 -23.35 16.11 13.65
N CYS A 505 -23.05 15.79 12.40
CA CYS A 505 -21.74 15.95 11.76
C CYS A 505 -21.85 16.69 10.40
N PRO A 506 -22.38 17.93 10.33
CA PRO A 506 -22.60 18.62 9.07
C PRO A 506 -21.32 18.84 8.25
N GLY A 507 -20.18 19.09 8.91
CA GLY A 507 -18.89 19.24 8.24
C GLY A 507 -18.44 17.97 7.53
N LEU A 508 -18.63 16.80 8.16
CA LEU A 508 -18.30 15.50 7.57
C LEU A 508 -19.15 15.22 6.32
N VAL A 509 -20.45 15.53 6.39
CA VAL A 509 -21.36 15.41 5.24
C VAL A 509 -20.90 16.31 4.09
N ALA A 510 -20.62 17.59 4.38
CA ALA A 510 -20.15 18.53 3.37
C ALA A 510 -18.87 18.05 2.68
N SER A 511 -17.89 17.55 3.46
CA SER A 511 -16.64 16.98 2.92
C SER A 511 -16.89 15.72 2.08
N ALA A 512 -17.77 14.82 2.52
CA ALA A 512 -18.08 13.61 1.77
C ALA A 512 -18.80 13.91 0.44
N GLU A 513 -19.71 14.87 0.42
CA GLU A 513 -20.45 15.28 -0.78
C GLU A 513 -19.62 16.09 -1.76
N SER A 514 -18.55 16.76 -1.29
CA SER A 514 -17.58 17.40 -2.18
C SER A 514 -16.62 16.42 -2.84
N LEU A 515 -16.47 15.22 -2.28
CA LEU A 515 -15.44 14.25 -2.66
C LEU A 515 -15.80 13.47 -3.93
N CYS A 516 -17.02 12.92 -4.00
CA CYS A 516 -17.49 12.08 -5.11
C CYS A 516 -18.64 12.74 -5.90
N SER A 517 -18.76 12.40 -7.19
CA SER A 517 -19.89 12.83 -8.01
C SER A 517 -21.21 12.16 -7.60
N GLN A 518 -21.13 10.96 -7.03
CA GLN A 518 -22.28 10.18 -6.60
C GLN A 518 -22.02 9.60 -5.22
N ILE A 519 -22.93 9.83 -4.29
CA ILE A 519 -22.85 9.37 -2.90
C ILE A 519 -24.22 8.86 -2.44
N CYS A 520 -24.21 7.81 -1.64
CA CYS A 520 -25.40 7.26 -0.98
C CYS A 520 -25.03 6.89 0.47
N TYR A 521 -25.92 7.20 1.41
CA TYR A 521 -25.70 6.95 2.83
C TYR A 521 -26.41 5.68 3.27
N PHE A 522 -25.73 4.84 4.06
CA PHE A 522 -26.26 3.57 4.52
C PHE A 522 -26.08 3.43 6.01
N ALA A 523 -27.06 2.83 6.68
CA ALA A 523 -26.91 2.29 8.02
C ALA A 523 -26.52 0.83 7.90
N ALA A 524 -25.61 0.34 8.74
CA ALA A 524 -25.30 -1.09 8.80
C ALA A 524 -24.90 -1.51 10.21
N SER A 525 -25.23 -2.75 10.58
CA SER A 525 -24.72 -3.39 11.79
C SER A 525 -24.12 -4.75 11.45
N SER A 526 -22.82 -4.91 11.72
CA SER A 526 -22.13 -6.18 11.51
C SER A 526 -22.56 -7.27 12.49
N PHE A 527 -23.07 -6.90 13.66
CA PHE A 527 -23.46 -7.84 14.72
C PHE A 527 -24.97 -7.96 14.88
N GLY A 528 -25.72 -6.90 14.57
CA GLY A 528 -27.14 -6.79 14.92
C GLY A 528 -27.40 -6.55 16.41
N HIS A 529 -26.35 -6.35 17.20
CA HIS A 529 -26.44 -6.14 18.65
C HIS A 529 -25.18 -5.46 19.19
N MET A 530 -25.33 -4.82 20.36
CA MET A 530 -24.21 -4.25 21.10
C MET A 530 -23.27 -5.34 21.64
N PRO A 531 -21.94 -5.20 21.53
CA PRO A 531 -20.99 -6.21 21.99
C PRO A 531 -21.01 -6.33 23.52
N VAL A 532 -20.54 -7.47 24.02
CA VAL A 532 -20.46 -7.79 25.45
C VAL A 532 -19.01 -7.70 25.95
N VAL A 533 -18.83 -7.45 27.25
CA VAL A 533 -17.52 -7.50 27.90
C VAL A 533 -17.19 -8.95 28.25
N ILE A 534 -16.03 -9.42 27.79
CA ILE A 534 -15.49 -10.73 28.13
C ILE A 534 -15.18 -10.77 29.64
N GLN A 535 -15.78 -11.70 30.36
CA GLN A 535 -15.71 -11.77 31.84
C GLN A 535 -14.54 -12.62 32.35
N THR A 536 -14.03 -13.55 31.54
CA THR A 536 -13.04 -14.58 31.91
C THR A 536 -11.97 -14.75 30.83
N GLY A 537 -10.89 -15.46 31.13
CA GLY A 537 -9.86 -15.79 30.13
C GLY A 537 -8.82 -14.69 29.88
N PRO A 538 -7.85 -14.95 28.99
CA PRO A 538 -6.76 -14.03 28.68
C PRO A 538 -7.23 -12.69 28.10
N ASN A 539 -8.43 -12.64 27.51
CA ASN A 539 -9.02 -11.42 26.95
C ASN A 539 -10.03 -10.73 27.88
N LYS A 540 -10.05 -11.07 29.18
CA LYS A 540 -10.95 -10.46 30.17
C LYS A 540 -10.90 -8.93 30.11
N GLY A 541 -12.07 -8.29 30.07
CA GLY A 541 -12.24 -6.84 29.97
C GLY A 541 -12.26 -6.29 28.55
N ARG A 542 -11.92 -7.10 27.53
CA ARG A 542 -12.13 -6.72 26.13
C ARG A 542 -13.60 -6.89 25.75
N ILE A 543 -14.02 -6.18 24.70
CA ILE A 543 -15.35 -6.34 24.12
C ILE A 543 -15.31 -7.30 22.93
N ALA A 544 -16.36 -8.09 22.76
CA ALA A 544 -16.55 -9.00 21.65
C ALA A 544 -18.03 -9.15 21.31
N PRO A 545 -18.40 -9.55 20.08
CA PRO A 545 -19.77 -9.93 19.78
C PRO A 545 -20.18 -11.17 20.58
N ASP A 546 -21.47 -11.26 20.89
CA ASP A 546 -22.08 -12.50 21.35
C ASP A 546 -22.45 -13.35 20.13
N PRO A 547 -21.78 -14.50 19.89
CA PRO A 547 -22.01 -15.31 18.69
C PRO A 547 -23.45 -15.84 18.60
N GLN A 548 -24.16 -15.99 19.73
CA GLN A 548 -25.55 -16.48 19.74
C GLN A 548 -26.57 -15.41 19.31
N ARG A 549 -26.15 -14.15 19.26
CA ARG A 549 -26.99 -12.98 18.94
C ARG A 549 -26.62 -12.34 17.60
N LEU A 550 -25.72 -12.96 16.83
CA LEU A 550 -25.29 -12.43 15.54
C LEU A 550 -26.44 -12.43 14.53
N VAL A 551 -26.96 -11.25 14.25
CA VAL A 551 -27.98 -10.99 13.22
C VAL A 551 -27.54 -9.75 12.44
N PRO A 552 -26.51 -9.85 11.56
CA PRO A 552 -26.07 -8.71 10.77
C PRO A 552 -27.23 -8.09 10.00
N ALA A 553 -27.26 -6.77 9.91
CA ALA A 553 -28.35 -6.00 9.31
C ALA A 553 -27.81 -4.96 8.33
N HIS A 554 -28.40 -4.92 7.13
CA HIS A 554 -28.16 -3.93 6.08
C HIS A 554 -26.69 -3.83 5.59
N VAL A 555 -25.85 -4.84 5.87
CA VAL A 555 -24.43 -4.84 5.49
C VAL A 555 -24.22 -5.01 3.99
N GLU A 556 -25.18 -5.65 3.31
CA GLU A 556 -25.17 -5.97 1.89
C GLU A 556 -25.66 -4.81 1.01
N GLU A 557 -26.52 -3.93 1.54
CA GLU A 557 -27.15 -2.85 0.75
C GLU A 557 -26.16 -1.90 0.07
N PRO A 558 -25.06 -1.48 0.72
CA PRO A 558 -24.00 -0.70 0.06
C PRO A 558 -23.44 -1.39 -1.17
N VAL A 559 -23.21 -2.71 -1.08
CA VAL A 559 -22.65 -3.50 -2.18
C VAL A 559 -23.66 -3.68 -3.29
N TYR A 560 -24.94 -3.93 -2.96
CA TYR A 560 -26.00 -4.00 -3.97
C TYR A 560 -26.09 -2.71 -4.78
N TRP A 561 -26.05 -1.55 -4.13
CA TRP A 561 -26.07 -0.26 -4.81
C TRP A 561 -24.84 -0.05 -5.70
N LEU A 562 -23.63 -0.34 -5.20
CA LEU A 562 -22.39 -0.22 -5.99
C LEU A 562 -22.35 -1.18 -7.19
N LEU A 563 -22.83 -2.42 -7.00
CA LEU A 563 -22.92 -3.40 -8.07
C LEU A 563 -24.00 -3.05 -9.08
N HIS A 564 -25.13 -2.47 -8.66
CA HIS A 564 -26.14 -1.95 -9.58
C HIS A 564 -25.56 -0.88 -10.50
N LEU A 565 -24.76 0.04 -9.97
CA LEU A 565 -24.15 1.12 -10.77
C LEU A 565 -23.09 0.61 -11.75
N SER A 566 -22.36 -0.46 -11.40
CA SER A 566 -21.22 -0.94 -12.18
C SER A 566 -21.48 -2.22 -12.99
N ALA A 567 -22.55 -2.94 -12.69
CA ALA A 567 -23.00 -4.19 -13.30
C ALA A 567 -24.54 -4.33 -13.16
N PRO A 568 -25.34 -3.40 -13.74
CA PRO A 568 -26.81 -3.39 -13.61
C PRO A 568 -27.49 -4.66 -14.15
N GLU A 569 -26.83 -5.36 -15.07
CA GLU A 569 -27.28 -6.66 -15.58
C GLU A 569 -27.29 -7.75 -14.50
N MET A 570 -26.37 -7.67 -13.52
CA MET A 570 -26.30 -8.60 -12.40
C MET A 570 -27.30 -8.20 -11.32
N ILE A 571 -27.32 -6.91 -10.95
CA ILE A 571 -28.20 -6.34 -9.93
C ILE A 571 -29.22 -5.38 -10.60
N PRO A 572 -30.35 -5.89 -11.12
CA PRO A 572 -31.35 -5.07 -11.79
C PRO A 572 -32.09 -4.15 -10.80
N ALA A 573 -32.54 -2.99 -11.28
CA ALA A 573 -33.43 -2.12 -10.51
C ALA A 573 -34.91 -2.49 -10.71
N ALA A 574 -35.71 -2.36 -9.65
CA ALA A 574 -37.15 -2.56 -9.72
C ALA A 574 -37.77 -1.53 -10.66
N ARG A 575 -38.65 -1.98 -11.57
CA ARG A 575 -39.34 -1.07 -12.49
C ARG A 575 -40.23 -0.12 -11.71
N THR A 576 -40.06 1.17 -11.92
CA THR A 576 -41.02 2.17 -11.44
C THR A 576 -42.31 1.94 -12.20
N VAL A 577 -43.38 1.54 -11.50
CA VAL A 577 -44.73 1.57 -12.09
C VAL A 577 -45.10 3.05 -12.18
N ALA A 578 -44.68 3.71 -13.27
CA ALA A 578 -45.29 4.97 -13.66
C ALA A 578 -46.76 4.65 -13.92
N GLY A 579 -47.65 5.18 -13.06
CA GLY A 579 -49.08 4.98 -13.20
C GLY A 579 -49.50 5.29 -14.62
N SER A 580 -50.00 4.27 -15.33
CA SER A 580 -50.75 4.47 -16.56
C SER A 580 -52.01 5.26 -16.18
N VAL A 581 -51.92 6.57 -16.29
CA VAL A 581 -53.12 7.39 -16.52
C VAL A 581 -53.68 6.87 -17.83
N LEU A 582 -54.73 6.07 -17.71
CA LEU A 582 -55.61 5.72 -18.81
C LEU A 582 -56.01 7.01 -19.52
N GLN A 583 -55.53 7.19 -20.76
CA GLN A 583 -56.20 8.03 -21.72
C GLN A 583 -56.78 7.13 -22.81
N SER A 584 -58.10 7.35 -22.99
CA SER A 584 -59.09 6.76 -23.90
C SER A 584 -59.41 5.28 -23.72
#